data_AF-A0A9D9RA82-F1
#
_entry.id   AF-A0A9D9RA82-F1
#
_cell.length_a   1.000
_cell.length_b   1.000
_cell.length_c   1.000
_cell.angle_alpha   90.00
_cell.angle_beta   90.00
_cell.angle_gamma   90.00
#
_symmetry.space_group_name_H-M   'P 1'
#
loop_
_entity.id
_entity.type
_entity.pdbx_description
1 polymer ?
#
loop_
_entity_poly.entity_id
_entity_poly.type
_entity_poly.pdbx_seq_one_letter_code
_entity_poly.pdbx_strand_id
1 'polypeptide(L)' 'MSEPVALTPLLAEPIAPEEWACCGSGCTPCVWDTYYEEKRAYEAQQQALVAAAAAKDEP' A
#
# COMPACT_ATOMS: atom_id res chain seq x y z
N MET A 1 -20.06 -9.66 -21.60
CA MET A 1 -19.57 -8.41 -20.97
C MET A 1 -19.57 -8.69 -19.49
N SER A 2 -18.55 -9.43 -19.05
CA SER A 2 -18.48 -10.00 -17.71
C SER A 2 -17.46 -9.19 -16.94
N GLU A 3 -17.94 -8.37 -16.02
CA GLU A 3 -17.13 -7.55 -15.13
C GLU A 3 -16.23 -8.48 -14.29
N PRO A 4 -14.89 -8.41 -14.43
CA PRO A 4 -14.04 -9.30 -13.67
C PRO A 4 -14.00 -8.81 -12.22
N VAL A 5 -14.36 -9.72 -11.33
CA VAL A 5 -13.78 -9.97 -10.01
C VAL A 5 -12.91 -8.84 -9.43
N ALA A 6 -13.29 -8.42 -8.22
CA ALA A 6 -12.54 -7.60 -7.26
C ALA A 6 -12.81 -6.09 -7.27
N LEU A 7 -13.99 -5.69 -6.79
CA LEU A 7 -14.25 -4.33 -6.31
C LEU A 7 -13.66 -4.07 -4.91
N THR A 8 -12.48 -4.64 -4.61
CA THR A 8 -11.66 -4.15 -3.50
C THR A 8 -10.57 -3.31 -4.14
N PRO A 9 -10.53 -1.98 -3.93
CA PRO A 9 -9.52 -1.15 -4.54
C PRO A 9 -8.14 -1.64 -4.06
N LEU A 10 -7.33 -2.10 -5.00
CA LEU A 10 -5.93 -2.39 -4.71
C LEU A 10 -5.29 -1.09 -4.25
N LEU A 11 -4.70 -1.11 -3.06
CA LEU A 11 -3.92 0.04 -2.60
C LEU A 11 -2.73 0.17 -3.56
N ALA A 12 -2.50 1.39 -4.05
CA ALA A 12 -1.29 1.67 -4.82
C ALA A 12 -0.08 1.62 -3.89
N GLU A 13 1.06 1.17 -4.40
CA GLU A 13 2.31 1.22 -3.64
C GLU A 13 2.64 2.69 -3.34
N PRO A 14 2.80 3.08 -2.06
CA PRO A 14 3.14 4.44 -1.72
C PRO A 14 4.56 4.76 -2.19
N ILE A 15 4.74 5.94 -2.77
CA ILE A 15 6.03 6.40 -3.27
C ILE A 15 6.82 6.94 -2.08
N ALA A 16 8.03 6.40 -1.88
CA ALA A 16 8.93 6.89 -0.84
C ALA A 16 9.22 8.38 -1.07
N PRO A 17 8.97 9.25 -0.08
CA PRO A 17 9.32 10.65 -0.20
C PRO A 17 10.84 10.81 -0.19
N GLU A 18 11.31 11.89 -0.80
CA GLU A 18 12.72 12.25 -0.75
C GLU A 18 13.18 12.50 0.70
N GLU A 19 14.45 12.24 1.01
CA GLU A 19 14.99 12.42 2.37
C GLU A 19 14.85 13.87 2.86
N TRP A 20 14.89 14.84 1.93
CA TRP A 20 14.70 16.28 2.19
C TRP A 20 13.23 16.73 2.16
N ALA A 21 12.29 15.87 1.79
CA ALA A 21 10.86 16.19 1.78
C ALA A 21 10.30 16.27 3.22
N CYS A 22 10.95 15.62 4.18
CA CYS A 22 10.70 15.92 5.58
C CYS A 22 11.57 17.12 5.98
N CYS A 23 10.92 18.21 6.39
CA CYS A 23 11.53 19.53 6.56
C CYS A 23 12.59 19.63 7.68
N GLY A 24 13.08 18.50 8.24
CA GLY A 24 14.26 18.40 9.12
C GLY A 24 14.21 19.14 10.47
N SER A 25 13.28 20.08 10.68
CA SER A 25 13.25 20.95 11.86
C SER A 25 11.87 21.55 12.22
N GLY A 26 10.75 21.14 11.62
CA GLY A 26 9.46 21.68 12.09
C GLY A 26 8.19 21.48 11.28
N CYS A 27 8.20 20.85 10.10
CA CYS A 27 6.93 20.55 9.44
C CYS A 27 6.32 19.29 10.06
N THR A 28 5.30 19.49 10.90
CA THR A 28 4.37 18.44 11.32
C THR A 28 3.06 18.58 10.52
N PRO A 29 2.57 17.49 9.88
CA PRO A 29 3.10 16.12 9.93
C PRO A 29 4.32 15.89 9.01
N CYS A 30 5.27 15.05 9.43
CA CYS A 30 6.36 14.64 8.55
C CYS A 30 5.77 13.71 7.47
N VAL A 31 6.14 13.92 6.21
CA VAL A 31 5.67 13.11 5.08
C VAL A 31 5.98 11.62 5.27
N TRP A 32 7.03 11.29 6.02
CA TRP A 32 7.36 9.91 6.38
C TRP A 32 6.29 9.24 7.24
N ASP A 33 5.62 9.96 8.15
CA ASP A 33 4.56 9.38 8.98
C ASP A 33 3.43 8.85 8.10
N THR A 34 2.92 9.69 7.19
CA THR A 34 1.88 9.31 6.23
C THR A 34 2.34 8.17 5.32
N TYR A 35 3.57 8.25 4.79
CA TYR A 35 4.15 7.19 3.97
C TYR A 35 4.17 5.83 4.70
N TYR A 36 4.61 5.79 5.96
CA TYR A 36 4.64 4.52 6.72
C TYR A 36 3.25 4.01 7.09
N GLU A 37 2.26 4.89 7.27
CA GLU A 37 0.86 4.48 7.43
C GLU A 37 0.31 3.82 6.16
N GLU A 38 0.47 4.49 5.02
CA GLU A 38 0.02 3.98 3.72
C GLU A 38 0.77 2.69 3.36
N LYS A 39 2.07 2.63 3.62
CA LYS A 39 2.91 1.45 3.33
C LYS A 39 2.46 0.24 4.12
N ARG A 40 2.18 0.40 5.42
CA ARG A 40 1.66 -0.71 6.25
C ARG A 40 0.33 -1.23 5.72
N ALA A 41 -0.57 -0.34 5.30
CA ALA A 41 -1.84 -0.74 4.72
C ALA A 41 -1.65 -1.48 3.39
N TYR A 42 -0.75 -0.99 2.53
CA TYR A 42 -0.39 -1.65 1.28
C TYR A 42 0.20 -3.04 1.52
N GLU A 43 1.20 -3.17 2.39
CA GLU A 43 1.85 -4.44 2.72
C GLU A 43 0.86 -5.46 3.27
N ALA A 44 -0.03 -5.04 4.19
CA ALA A 44 -1.08 -5.90 4.73
C ALA A 44 -2.04 -6.39 3.63
N GLN A 45 -2.41 -5.52 2.68
CA GLN A 45 -3.23 -5.90 1.54
C GLN A 45 -2.48 -6.87 0.61
N GLN A 46 -1.22 -6.59 0.26
CA GLN A 46 -0.40 -7.46 -0.58
C GLN A 46 -0.26 -8.85 0.03
N GLN A 47 -0.01 -8.95 1.34
CA GLN A 47 0.03 -10.23 2.05
C GLN A 47 -1.28 -11.00 1.95
N ALA A 48 -2.41 -10.33 2.15
CA ALA A 48 -3.73 -10.94 2.02
C ALA A 48 -4.01 -11.41 0.58
N LEU A 49 -3.56 -10.64 -0.43
CA LEU A 49 -3.69 -10.99 -1.85
C LEU A 49 -2.82 -12.17 -2.23
N VAL A 50 -1.56 -12.23 -1.77
CA VAL A 50 -0.66 -13.37 -2.00
C VAL A 50 -1.23 -14.63 -1.36
N ALA A 51 -1.71 -14.54 -0.12
CA ALA A 51 -2.36 -15.66 0.56
C ALA A 51 -3.63 -16.12 -0.18
N ALA A 52 -4.46 -15.18 -0.64
CA ALA A 52 -5.66 -15.48 -1.41
C ALA A 52 -5.37 -16.01 -2.82
N ALA A 53 -4.28 -15.57 -3.46
CA ALA A 53 -3.84 -16.05 -4.75
C ALA A 53 -3.29 -17.48 -4.65
N ALA A 54 -2.50 -17.77 -3.62
CA ALA A 54 -2.02 -19.12 -3.33
C ALA A 54 -3.16 -20.11 -3.06
N ALA A 55 -4.27 -19.67 -2.49
CA ALA A 55 -5.48 -20.48 -2.27
C ALA A 55 -6.40 -20.57 -3.50
N LYS A 56 -6.16 -19.78 -4.55
CA LYS A 56 -6.91 -19.81 -5.82
C LYS A 56 -6.18 -20.58 -6.93
N ASP A 57 -4.89 -20.87 -6.73
CA ASP A 57 -4.07 -21.73 -7.57
C ASP A 57 -4.19 -23.19 -7.08
N GLU A 58 -5.42 -23.71 -7.06
CA GLU A 58 -5.67 -25.15 -7.01
C GLU A 58 -5.95 -25.65 -8.45
N PRO A 59 -5.38 -26.80 -8.85
CA PRO A 59 -5.40 -27.34 -10.23
C PRO A 59 -6.76 -27.85 -10.72
#